data_AF-A0A9P8PVS7-F1
#
_entry.id   AF-A0A9P8PVS7-F1
#
_cell.length_a   1.000
_cell.length_b   1.000
_cell.length_c   1.000
_cell.angle_alpha   90.00
_cell.angle_beta   90.00
_cell.angle_gamma   90.00
#
_symmetry.space_group_name_H-M   'P 1'
#
loop_
_entity.id
_entity.type
_entity.pdbx_description
1 polymer ?
#
loop_
_entity_poly.entity_id
_entity_poly.type
_entity_poly.pdbx_seq_one_letter_code
_entity_poly.pdbx_strand_id
1 'polypeptide(L)'
;MKFGKTFEKTLQDEHIPESWLSSSIRYKLLKKQINKVVDEINELGLSDSIKSDNHQYIYKFTTEDNGIIEPKLYEIKANDDDKYDDEIKELKSIEISNSNAKINHEIILQKDKDFFQDLFNQYNQLNKFMRLEEKDLESKICNFAIIIKSLLENNKQKDIKIWREIFNQYIDFKLDLNSKFNLKNFENFLNHLNSTKLINGLKRDNLKIFESFYQLNYSLLKFLTFKKLNNLAIKKIIKKFDKHTSLKSSPNLTRLINSYHGNELSLISPMTIEQIISTDIIKLIPQLDDYLCPICFNIAYKPIRLRCSHFFCVRCLVKLQRQNESKCPICREFNVMDATEQNLDEQLMKFMTTNFPKEVKMKRRINDKEITDETLENLGYDRLSALDDSKLKQFNELSQTLLEKKTAELTTQLSLFKSILLSFFEQNKDTIAKNSELKLKLFQVCRNLNIDPLIILDKSTDFNQFYYELGLKIIEFNDFQGNIKYGGLIPIKEILLSINENLDNKIKQDDLQISIDLLKVLNEEIDIITLNNQKYIKLLQISLSSDKVELLKIVNEIGHISISILRDNLNWNIIKCKEVLNELVSNGYLWIDKGNKGEVLYWDPSWINRF
;
A
#
# COMPACT_ATOMS: atom_id res chain seq x y z
N MET A 1 -13.48 28.94 29.17
CA MET A 1 -14.27 28.09 30.10
C MET A 1 -15.19 27.06 29.41
N LYS A 2 -15.58 27.23 28.14
CA LYS A 2 -16.64 26.45 27.48
C LYS A 2 -16.32 24.96 27.23
N PHE A 3 -15.13 24.62 26.72
CA PHE A 3 -14.83 23.26 26.24
C PHE A 3 -15.03 22.12 27.26
N GLY A 4 -14.70 22.28 28.54
CA GLY A 4 -14.87 21.18 29.51
C GLY A 4 -16.34 20.85 29.83
N LYS A 5 -17.21 21.86 29.86
CA LYS A 5 -18.66 21.66 29.97
C LYS A 5 -19.24 21.14 28.65
N THR A 6 -18.73 21.65 27.52
CA THR A 6 -19.12 21.16 26.19
C THR A 6 -18.72 19.70 25.99
N PHE A 7 -17.54 19.27 26.42
CA PHE A 7 -17.06 17.90 26.26
C PHE A 7 -17.95 16.88 26.99
N GLU A 8 -18.19 17.07 28.29
CA GLU A 8 -19.07 16.18 29.05
C GLU A 8 -20.51 16.21 28.52
N LYS A 9 -21.01 17.40 28.15
CA LYS A 9 -22.34 17.53 27.56
C LYS A 9 -22.43 16.83 26.19
N THR A 10 -21.41 16.97 25.34
CA THR A 10 -21.36 16.28 24.03
C THR A 10 -21.25 14.77 24.20
N LEU A 11 -20.53 14.27 25.21
CA LEU A 11 -20.52 12.83 25.50
C LEU A 11 -21.93 12.32 25.88
N GLN A 12 -22.72 13.12 26.61
CA GLN A 12 -24.10 12.80 26.98
C GLN A 12 -25.07 12.94 25.80
N ASP A 13 -24.97 14.02 25.02
CA ASP A 13 -25.85 14.31 23.87
C ASP A 13 -25.69 13.24 22.75
N GLU A 14 -24.50 12.67 22.60
CA GLU A 14 -24.21 11.60 21.61
C GLU A 14 -24.64 10.19 22.08
N HIS A 15 -25.44 10.10 23.16
CA HIS A 15 -26.00 8.84 23.70
C HIS A 15 -24.95 7.77 24.01
N ILE A 16 -23.75 8.18 24.43
CA ILE A 16 -22.67 7.26 24.79
C ILE A 16 -23.07 6.51 26.07
N PRO A 17 -22.82 5.18 26.17
CA PRO A 17 -23.21 4.40 27.35
C PRO A 17 -22.60 4.97 28.63
N GLU A 18 -23.37 4.96 29.73
CA GLU A 18 -22.90 5.48 31.02
C GLU A 18 -21.65 4.75 31.54
N SER A 19 -21.53 3.45 31.24
CA SER A 19 -20.33 2.66 31.55
C SER A 19 -19.07 3.24 30.92
N TRP A 20 -19.16 3.77 29.69
CA TRP A 20 -18.02 4.34 28.96
C TRP A 20 -17.65 5.73 29.49
N LEU A 21 -18.63 6.51 29.96
CA LEU A 21 -18.38 7.83 30.57
C LEU A 21 -17.43 7.73 31.76
N SER A 22 -17.55 6.67 32.56
CA SER A 22 -16.68 6.44 33.72
C SER A 22 -15.19 6.27 33.36
N SER A 23 -14.92 5.75 32.15
CA SER A 23 -13.57 5.49 31.60
C SER A 23 -13.03 6.65 30.75
N SER A 24 -13.82 7.71 30.57
CA SER A 24 -13.43 8.92 29.83
C SER A 24 -12.45 9.80 30.59
N ILE A 25 -11.74 10.66 29.86
CA ILE A 25 -10.81 11.62 30.46
C ILE A 25 -11.54 12.71 31.23
N ARG A 26 -11.11 12.91 32.48
CA ARG A 26 -11.68 13.88 33.40
C ARG A 26 -11.08 15.28 33.17
N TYR A 27 -11.39 15.86 32.01
CA TYR A 27 -10.83 17.13 31.55
C TYR A 27 -10.94 18.27 32.58
N LYS A 28 -12.05 18.35 33.34
CA LYS A 28 -12.25 19.38 34.37
C LYS A 28 -11.27 19.25 35.54
N LEU A 29 -10.94 18.04 35.97
CA LEU A 29 -10.01 17.79 37.08
C LEU A 29 -8.58 18.14 36.66
N LEU A 30 -8.15 17.63 35.50
CA LEU A 30 -6.84 17.95 34.91
C LEU A 30 -6.67 19.47 34.73
N LYS A 31 -7.71 20.16 34.27
CA LYS A 31 -7.67 21.62 34.15
C LYS A 31 -7.42 22.32 35.50
N LYS A 32 -8.00 21.83 36.61
CA LYS A 32 -7.76 22.42 37.94
C LYS A 32 -6.31 22.22 38.38
N GLN A 33 -5.68 21.10 38.04
CA GLN A 33 -4.26 20.88 38.31
C GLN A 33 -3.36 21.83 37.53
N ILE A 34 -3.67 22.15 36.26
CA ILE A 34 -2.91 23.16 35.49
C ILE A 34 -2.83 24.50 36.24
N ASN A 35 -3.93 24.94 36.85
CA ASN A 35 -3.92 26.18 37.64
C ASN A 35 -2.93 26.08 38.83
N LYS A 36 -2.88 24.94 39.52
CA LYS A 36 -1.95 24.72 40.63
C LYS A 36 -0.48 24.78 40.18
N VAL A 37 -0.19 24.31 38.96
CA VAL A 37 1.16 24.43 38.37
C VAL A 37 1.51 25.89 38.10
N VAL A 38 0.56 26.66 37.58
CA VAL A 38 0.76 28.11 37.36
C VAL A 38 0.97 28.84 38.69
N ASP A 39 0.22 28.49 39.73
CA ASP A 39 0.38 29.06 41.07
C ASP A 39 1.78 28.73 41.64
N GLU A 40 2.25 27.48 41.50
CA GLU A 40 3.61 27.06 41.90
C GLU A 40 4.71 27.80 41.12
N ILE A 41 4.55 27.99 39.81
CA ILE A 41 5.49 28.78 38.98
C ILE A 41 5.59 30.23 39.46
N ASN A 42 4.45 30.84 39.83
CA ASN A 42 4.42 32.20 40.36
C ASN A 42 5.06 32.30 41.75
N GLU A 43 4.80 31.33 42.64
CA GLU A 43 5.39 31.28 43.98
C GLU A 43 6.93 31.15 43.94
N LEU A 44 7.45 30.43 42.95
CA LEU A 44 8.89 30.29 42.71
C LEU A 44 9.52 31.49 41.98
N GLY A 45 8.73 32.49 41.58
CA GLY A 45 9.21 33.68 40.87
C GLY A 45 9.68 33.41 39.44
N LEU A 46 9.36 32.25 38.86
CA LEU A 46 9.84 31.81 37.54
C LEU A 46 9.06 32.45 36.39
N SER A 47 7.93 33.09 36.66
CA SER A 47 6.99 33.60 35.65
C SER A 47 7.58 34.61 34.66
N ASP A 48 8.51 35.46 35.11
CA ASP A 48 9.17 36.45 34.26
C ASP A 48 10.34 35.83 33.48
N SER A 49 11.04 34.86 34.09
CA SER A 49 12.13 34.12 33.45
C SER A 49 11.64 33.21 32.30
N ILE A 50 10.49 32.56 32.47
CA ILE A 50 9.85 31.68 31.47
C ILE A 50 9.36 32.47 30.25
N LYS A 51 9.04 33.76 30.44
CA LYS A 51 8.59 34.65 29.35
C LYS A 51 9.73 35.40 28.66
N SER A 52 10.96 35.30 29.16
CA SER A 52 12.12 35.96 28.56
C SER A 52 12.65 35.14 27.38
N ASP A 53 13.03 35.80 26.28
CA ASP A 53 13.60 35.13 25.09
C ASP A 53 14.99 34.52 25.34
N ASN A 54 15.63 34.88 26.47
CA ASN A 54 16.98 34.43 26.82
C ASN A 54 17.03 33.02 27.43
N HIS A 55 15.89 32.49 27.89
CA HIS A 55 15.79 31.19 28.56
C HIS A 55 14.71 30.32 27.90
N GLN A 56 15.10 29.14 27.42
CA GLN A 56 14.18 28.12 26.91
C GLN A 56 14.03 26.98 27.89
N TYR A 57 12.80 26.54 28.13
CA TYR A 57 12.49 25.46 29.07
C TYR A 57 11.96 24.24 28.32
N ILE A 58 12.54 23.06 28.57
CA ILE A 58 12.19 21.81 27.90
C ILE A 58 11.87 20.72 28.93
N TYR A 59 10.74 20.04 28.73
CA TYR A 59 10.38 18.83 29.49
C TYR A 59 11.01 17.59 28.88
N LYS A 60 11.68 16.77 29.71
CA LYS A 60 12.01 15.38 29.41
C LYS A 60 11.13 14.47 30.27
N PHE A 61 10.60 13.42 29.67
CA PHE A 61 9.80 12.43 30.38
C PHE A 61 10.54 11.09 30.37
N THR A 62 10.58 10.44 31.53
CA THR A 62 11.03 9.06 31.67
C THR A 62 9.91 8.24 32.28
N THR A 63 9.74 7.01 31.81
CA THR A 63 8.79 6.03 32.38
C THR A 63 9.57 4.92 33.04
N GLU A 64 9.22 4.60 34.28
CA GLU A 64 9.62 3.34 34.89
C GLU A 64 8.63 2.24 34.50
N ASP A 65 9.07 0.97 34.49
CA ASP A 65 8.23 -0.21 34.13
C ASP A 65 6.94 -0.34 34.97
N ASN A 66 6.86 0.39 36.09
CA ASN A 66 5.71 0.45 36.99
C ASN A 66 4.62 1.46 36.56
N GLY A 67 4.76 2.13 35.41
CA GLY A 67 3.79 3.11 34.90
C GLY A 67 3.87 4.49 35.58
N ILE A 68 4.97 4.77 36.27
CA ILE A 68 5.28 6.07 36.84
C ILE A 68 5.94 6.92 35.75
N ILE A 69 5.38 8.12 35.50
CA ILE A 69 6.00 9.15 34.67
C ILE A 69 6.72 10.13 35.56
N GLU A 70 8.01 10.32 35.25
CA GLU A 70 8.79 11.40 35.80
C GLU A 70 8.97 12.51 34.77
N PRO A 71 8.31 13.67 34.94
CA PRO A 71 8.64 14.88 34.21
C PRO A 71 9.87 15.55 34.84
N LYS A 72 10.86 15.89 34.01
CA LYS A 72 12.04 16.67 34.38
C LYS A 72 12.11 17.92 33.51
N LEU A 73 12.14 19.09 34.14
CA LEU A 73 12.18 20.37 33.46
C LEU A 73 13.61 20.92 33.43
N TYR A 74 14.13 21.21 32.24
CA TYR A 74 15.48 21.74 32.05
C TYR A 74 15.42 23.16 31.48
N GLU A 75 16.28 24.03 32.01
CA GLU A 75 16.52 25.38 31.47
C GLU A 75 17.73 25.36 30.50
N ILE A 76 17.55 25.96 29.33
CA ILE A 76 18.54 26.12 28.27
C ILE A 76 18.74 27.62 28.02
N LYS A 77 19.97 28.11 28.16
CA LYS A 77 20.34 29.49 27.81
C LYS A 77 20.74 29.56 26.34
N ALA A 78 20.24 30.56 25.62
CA ALA A 78 20.72 30.84 24.27
C ALA A 78 22.17 31.37 24.35
N ASN A 79 23.10 30.79 23.59
CA ASN A 79 24.42 31.40 23.38
C ASN A 79 24.34 32.39 22.21
N ASP A 80 25.06 33.50 22.32
CA ASP A 80 25.05 34.64 21.39
C ASP A 80 25.58 34.35 19.96
N ASP A 81 26.04 33.13 19.65
CA ASP A 81 26.72 32.81 18.39
C ASP A 81 25.88 32.06 17.33
N ASP A 82 24.69 31.55 17.66
CA ASP A 82 23.84 30.87 16.67
C ASP A 82 22.79 31.85 16.10
N LYS A 83 23.15 32.54 15.00
CA LYS A 83 22.20 33.29 14.17
C LYS A 83 21.10 32.35 13.61
N TYR A 84 19.96 32.39 14.29
CA TYR A 84 18.57 32.21 13.85
C TYR A 84 18.32 31.71 12.41
N ASP A 85 17.97 30.43 12.29
CA ASP A 85 17.03 29.92 11.28
C ASP A 85 15.78 29.37 12.00
N ASP A 86 14.61 29.92 11.65
CA ASP A 86 13.33 29.58 12.29
C ASP A 86 12.86 28.13 12.01
N GLU A 87 13.48 27.43 11.05
CA GLU A 87 13.22 26.01 10.75
C GLU A 87 13.89 25.04 11.74
N ILE A 88 14.91 25.48 12.48
CA ILE A 88 15.65 24.64 13.46
C ILE A 88 14.91 24.52 14.81
N LYS A 89 13.85 25.30 15.04
CA LYS A 89 13.05 25.28 16.29
C LYS A 89 12.27 23.98 16.52
N GLU A 90 11.94 23.22 15.47
CA GLU A 90 11.33 21.88 15.62
C GLU A 90 12.38 20.76 15.68
N LEU A 91 13.52 20.91 14.99
CA LEU A 91 14.56 19.89 14.88
C LEU A 91 15.49 19.78 16.10
N LYS A 92 15.74 20.85 16.88
CA LYS A 92 16.51 20.75 18.14
C LYS A 92 15.74 20.04 19.28
N SER A 93 14.44 19.74 19.10
CA SER A 93 13.71 18.83 20.00
C SER A 93 14.03 17.34 19.75
N ILE A 94 14.72 17.03 18.65
CA ILE A 94 14.87 15.68 18.12
C ILE A 94 16.12 14.98 18.67
N GLU A 95 17.21 15.68 19.00
CA GLU A 95 18.44 15.05 19.52
C GLU A 95 19.17 15.92 20.59
N ILE A 96 18.80 15.75 21.86
CA ILE A 96 19.63 16.18 23.02
C ILE A 96 20.37 14.96 23.60
N SER A 97 20.74 13.99 22.75
CA SER A 97 21.69 12.94 23.12
C SER A 97 23.10 13.22 22.60
N ASN A 98 23.28 14.05 21.56
CA ASN A 98 24.57 14.21 20.87
C ASN A 98 25.01 15.66 20.57
N SER A 99 24.38 16.69 21.14
CA SER A 99 24.87 18.07 20.99
C SER A 99 25.33 18.64 22.34
N ASN A 100 26.51 19.29 22.33
CA ASN A 100 27.17 19.95 23.46
C ASN A 100 26.40 21.17 24.02
N ALA A 101 25.07 21.09 24.15
CA ALA A 101 24.28 22.08 24.87
C ALA A 101 24.49 21.88 26.38
N LYS A 102 25.17 22.83 27.03
CA LYS A 102 25.33 22.84 28.49
C LYS A 102 23.96 22.91 29.17
N ILE A 103 23.47 21.76 29.66
CA ILE A 103 22.34 21.68 30.60
C ILE A 103 22.83 22.33 31.90
N ASN A 104 22.29 23.50 32.25
CA ASN A 104 22.82 24.24 33.40
C ASN A 104 22.07 23.91 34.70
N HIS A 105 20.73 23.80 34.72
CA HIS A 105 19.96 23.50 35.94
C HIS A 105 18.64 22.72 35.68
N GLU A 106 18.34 21.73 36.54
CA GLU A 106 17.04 21.04 36.62
C GLU A 106 16.11 21.81 37.57
N ILE A 107 14.89 22.08 37.11
CA ILE A 107 13.86 22.75 37.91
C ILE A 107 12.85 21.71 38.38
N ILE A 108 12.63 21.66 39.69
CA ILE A 108 11.70 20.73 40.31
C ILE A 108 10.41 21.48 40.59
N LEU A 109 9.38 21.16 39.81
CA LEU A 109 8.00 21.45 40.13
C LEU A 109 7.39 20.17 40.72
N GLN A 110 6.47 20.29 41.68
CA GLN A 110 5.78 19.15 42.27
C GLN A 110 4.36 19.02 41.70
N LYS A 111 3.72 20.14 41.37
CA LYS A 111 2.34 20.14 40.83
C LYS A 111 2.29 19.67 39.38
N ASP A 112 3.38 19.80 38.63
CA ASP A 112 3.48 19.27 37.27
C ASP A 112 3.60 17.73 37.29
N LYS A 113 4.35 17.14 38.23
CA LYS A 113 4.43 15.71 38.48
C LYS A 113 3.04 15.14 38.75
N ASP A 114 2.29 15.78 39.65
CA ASP A 114 0.90 15.41 39.94
C ASP A 114 0.02 15.44 38.68
N PHE A 115 0.15 16.49 37.86
CA PHE A 115 -0.63 16.64 36.62
C PHE A 115 -0.28 15.59 35.57
N PHE A 116 1.01 15.39 35.27
CA PHE A 116 1.45 14.46 34.24
C PHE A 116 1.20 13.01 34.65
N GLN A 117 1.37 12.67 35.93
CA GLN A 117 1.04 11.33 36.43
C GLN A 117 -0.46 11.04 36.34
N ASP A 118 -1.32 11.99 36.74
CA ASP A 118 -2.78 11.83 36.64
C ASP A 118 -3.24 11.73 35.17
N LEU A 119 -2.70 12.59 34.29
CA LEU A 119 -2.96 12.53 32.85
C LEU A 119 -2.56 11.18 32.25
N PHE A 120 -1.39 10.67 32.60
CA PHE A 120 -0.89 9.38 32.10
C PHE A 120 -1.69 8.20 32.61
N ASN A 121 -2.05 8.20 33.89
CA ASN A 121 -2.91 7.16 34.47
C ASN A 121 -4.29 7.13 33.78
N GLN A 122 -4.92 8.29 33.60
CA GLN A 122 -6.20 8.39 32.88
C GLN A 122 -6.07 7.94 31.42
N TYR A 123 -4.96 8.30 30.76
CA TYR A 123 -4.68 7.88 29.40
C TYR A 123 -4.49 6.36 29.27
N ASN A 124 -3.73 5.74 30.17
CA ASN A 124 -3.52 4.29 30.20
C ASN A 124 -4.80 3.51 30.46
N GLN A 125 -5.63 3.98 31.40
CA GLN A 125 -6.94 3.39 31.69
C GLN A 125 -7.87 3.50 30.48
N LEU A 126 -7.94 4.67 29.84
CA LEU A 126 -8.73 4.89 28.63
C LEU A 126 -8.26 3.96 27.49
N ASN A 127 -6.95 3.87 27.25
CA ASN A 127 -6.40 3.00 26.21
C ASN A 127 -6.71 1.53 26.47
N LYS A 128 -6.58 1.06 27.72
CA LYS A 128 -6.94 -0.32 28.09
C LYS A 128 -8.42 -0.59 27.83
N PHE A 129 -9.29 0.33 28.22
CA PHE A 129 -10.73 0.25 27.97
C PHE A 129 -11.03 0.20 26.47
N MET A 130 -10.45 1.13 25.69
CA MET A 130 -10.63 1.17 24.25
C MET A 130 -10.18 -0.12 23.56
N ARG A 131 -9.06 -0.73 23.99
CA ARG A 131 -8.61 -2.02 23.46
C ARG A 131 -9.58 -3.17 23.70
N LEU A 132 -10.25 -3.19 24.86
CA LEU A 132 -11.24 -4.22 25.18
C LEU A 132 -12.51 -4.07 24.33
N GLU A 133 -13.00 -2.84 24.19
CA GLU A 133 -14.16 -2.54 23.34
C GLU A 133 -13.85 -2.78 21.85
N GLU A 134 -12.63 -2.48 21.39
CA GLU A 134 -12.18 -2.79 20.03
C GLU A 134 -12.28 -4.30 19.75
N LYS A 135 -11.73 -5.14 20.65
CA LYS A 135 -11.81 -6.60 20.51
C LYS A 135 -13.25 -7.13 20.55
N ASP A 136 -14.11 -6.55 21.38
CA ASP A 136 -15.53 -6.92 21.41
C ASP A 136 -16.23 -6.59 20.09
N LEU A 137 -15.99 -5.39 19.53
CA LEU A 137 -16.51 -4.99 18.22
C LEU A 137 -16.00 -5.89 17.09
N GLU A 138 -14.71 -6.23 17.07
CA GLU A 138 -14.15 -7.20 16.11
C GLU A 138 -14.91 -8.53 16.15
N SER A 139 -15.12 -9.08 17.35
CA SER A 139 -15.85 -10.34 17.51
C SER A 139 -17.29 -10.25 16.99
N LYS A 140 -17.98 -9.12 17.23
CA LYS A 140 -19.33 -8.87 16.72
C LYS A 140 -19.37 -8.76 15.20
N ILE A 141 -18.37 -8.13 14.58
CA ILE A 141 -18.26 -8.04 13.11
C ILE A 141 -18.04 -9.43 12.52
N CYS A 142 -17.11 -10.22 13.06
CA CYS A 142 -16.86 -11.58 12.60
C CYS A 142 -18.11 -12.47 12.72
N ASN A 143 -18.82 -12.39 13.85
CA ASN A 143 -20.07 -13.10 14.05
C ASN A 143 -21.14 -12.68 13.03
N PHE A 144 -21.24 -11.38 12.75
CA PHE A 144 -22.19 -10.87 11.76
C PHE A 144 -21.84 -11.35 10.33
N ALA A 145 -20.55 -11.41 9.97
CA ALA A 145 -20.12 -11.97 8.69
C ALA A 145 -20.50 -13.45 8.55
N ILE A 146 -20.36 -14.26 9.60
CA ILE A 146 -20.80 -15.66 9.62
C ILE A 146 -22.33 -15.76 9.43
N ILE A 147 -23.10 -14.91 10.12
CA ILE A 147 -24.56 -14.86 9.97
C ILE A 147 -24.93 -14.56 8.51
N ILE A 148 -24.30 -13.56 7.89
CA ILE A 148 -24.56 -13.20 6.48
C ILE A 148 -24.15 -14.33 5.52
N LYS A 149 -23.02 -15.00 5.77
CA LYS A 149 -22.62 -16.15 4.94
C LYS A 149 -23.65 -17.28 4.99
N SER A 150 -24.11 -17.65 6.18
CA SER A 150 -25.16 -18.66 6.35
C SER A 150 -26.50 -18.25 5.71
N LEU A 151 -26.78 -16.96 5.66
CA LEU A 151 -27.95 -16.38 5.00
C LEU A 151 -27.87 -16.62 3.49
N LEU A 152 -26.72 -16.34 2.88
CA LEU A 152 -26.50 -16.51 1.44
C LEU A 152 -26.60 -17.97 0.99
N GLU A 153 -26.20 -18.91 1.84
CA GLU A 153 -26.24 -20.35 1.56
C GLU A 153 -27.66 -20.95 1.66
N ASN A 154 -28.52 -20.43 2.56
CA ASN A 154 -29.79 -21.08 2.92
C ASN A 154 -31.07 -20.34 2.48
N ASN A 155 -31.01 -19.05 2.11
CA ASN A 155 -32.21 -18.25 1.87
C ASN A 155 -32.67 -18.17 0.42
N LYS A 156 -33.95 -17.81 0.25
CA LYS A 156 -34.58 -17.60 -1.05
C LYS A 156 -33.98 -16.40 -1.76
N GLN A 157 -33.84 -16.50 -3.07
CA GLN A 157 -33.33 -15.48 -4.00
C GLN A 157 -33.93 -14.07 -3.82
N LYS A 158 -35.17 -13.95 -3.33
CA LYS A 158 -35.81 -12.66 -3.04
C LYS A 158 -35.15 -11.94 -1.86
N ASP A 159 -34.79 -12.67 -0.81
CA ASP A 159 -34.19 -12.13 0.40
C ASP A 159 -32.74 -11.70 0.13
N ILE A 160 -31.99 -12.48 -0.66
CA ILE A 160 -30.62 -12.13 -1.12
C ILE A 160 -30.62 -10.82 -1.92
N LYS A 161 -31.64 -10.61 -2.77
CA LYS A 161 -31.77 -9.35 -3.53
C LYS A 161 -32.04 -8.14 -2.63
N ILE A 162 -32.87 -8.29 -1.60
CA ILE A 162 -33.15 -7.21 -0.66
C ILE A 162 -31.86 -6.85 0.11
N TRP A 163 -31.11 -7.86 0.58
CA TRP A 163 -29.83 -7.63 1.24
C TRP A 163 -28.79 -6.99 0.32
N ARG A 164 -28.66 -7.44 -0.93
CA ARG A 164 -27.79 -6.82 -1.92
C ARG A 164 -28.13 -5.34 -2.10
N GLU A 165 -29.41 -5.00 -2.19
CA GLU A 165 -29.86 -3.62 -2.31
C GLU A 165 -29.52 -2.80 -1.05
N ILE A 166 -29.76 -3.35 0.15
CA ILE A 166 -29.41 -2.70 1.42
C ILE A 166 -27.90 -2.41 1.48
N PHE A 167 -27.05 -3.38 1.14
CA PHE A 167 -25.59 -3.20 1.18
C PHE A 167 -25.09 -2.27 0.08
N ASN A 168 -25.65 -2.32 -1.13
CA ASN A 168 -25.31 -1.38 -2.20
C ASN A 168 -25.68 0.06 -1.78
N GLN A 169 -26.85 0.26 -1.17
CA GLN A 169 -27.23 1.57 -0.62
C GLN A 169 -26.34 1.98 0.56
N TYR A 170 -25.91 1.03 1.39
CA TYR A 170 -24.98 1.29 2.49
C TYR A 170 -23.62 1.81 1.98
N ILE A 171 -23.12 1.26 0.87
CA ILE A 171 -21.92 1.73 0.16
C ILE A 171 -22.18 3.08 -0.53
N ASP A 172 -23.28 3.20 -1.26
CA ASP A 172 -23.62 4.38 -2.08
C ASP A 172 -23.93 5.62 -1.25
N PHE A 173 -24.46 5.47 -0.03
CA PHE A 173 -24.58 6.58 0.94
C PHE A 173 -23.21 7.13 1.38
N LYS A 174 -22.10 6.59 0.84
CA LYS A 174 -20.72 7.00 1.09
C LYS A 174 -20.51 7.20 2.57
N LEU A 175 -20.85 6.17 3.35
CA LEU A 175 -20.37 6.00 4.71
C LEU A 175 -18.87 5.63 4.66
N ASP A 176 -18.07 6.46 3.97
CA ASP A 176 -16.62 6.48 4.09
C ASP A 176 -16.34 6.70 5.58
N LEU A 177 -15.83 5.65 6.23
CA LEU A 177 -15.71 5.59 7.68
C LEU A 177 -14.74 6.67 8.20
N ASN A 178 -13.92 7.25 7.30
CA ASN A 178 -12.97 8.29 7.61
C ASN A 178 -13.58 9.71 7.69
N SER A 179 -14.62 10.01 6.89
CA SER A 179 -15.11 11.39 6.74
C SER A 179 -16.62 11.57 6.97
N LYS A 180 -17.43 10.55 6.66
CA LYS A 180 -18.89 10.69 6.56
C LYS A 180 -19.68 9.69 7.41
N PHE A 181 -19.04 8.74 8.07
CA PHE A 181 -19.72 7.86 9.01
C PHE A 181 -19.99 8.56 10.35
N ASN A 182 -21.18 9.14 10.44
CA ASN A 182 -21.69 9.82 11.62
C ASN A 182 -23.16 9.44 11.84
N LEU A 183 -23.69 9.70 13.04
CA LEU A 183 -25.06 9.37 13.40
C LEU A 183 -26.08 9.95 12.42
N LYS A 184 -25.92 11.22 12.04
CA LYS A 184 -26.82 11.90 11.10
C LYS A 184 -26.92 11.20 9.74
N ASN A 185 -25.79 10.80 9.17
CA ASN A 185 -25.75 10.13 7.87
C ASN A 185 -26.28 8.70 7.97
N PHE A 186 -26.02 8.01 9.08
CA PHE A 186 -26.60 6.70 9.33
C PHE A 186 -28.13 6.77 9.52
N GLU A 187 -28.64 7.78 10.21
CA GLU A 187 -30.07 8.06 10.32
C GLU A 187 -30.70 8.38 8.96
N ASN A 188 -30.03 9.19 8.13
CA ASN A 188 -30.48 9.47 6.76
C ASN A 188 -30.57 8.18 5.92
N PHE A 189 -29.58 7.30 6.05
CA PHE A 189 -29.60 5.97 5.41
C PHE A 189 -30.78 5.12 5.90
N LEU A 190 -31.04 5.06 7.21
CA LEU A 190 -32.18 4.32 7.75
C LEU A 190 -33.52 4.89 7.30
N ASN A 191 -33.64 6.22 7.22
CA ASN A 191 -34.81 6.90 6.69
C ASN A 191 -35.03 6.56 5.21
N HIS A 192 -33.95 6.47 4.43
CA HIS A 192 -34.00 6.05 3.03
C HIS A 192 -34.41 4.57 2.88
N LEU A 193 -33.88 3.68 3.72
CA LEU A 193 -34.29 2.27 3.73
C LEU A 193 -35.77 2.08 4.10
N ASN A 194 -36.29 2.92 5.01
CA ASN A 194 -37.71 2.94 5.36
C ASN A 194 -38.58 3.47 4.22
N SER A 195 -38.16 4.55 3.55
CA SER A 195 -38.92 5.16 2.43
C SER A 195 -38.99 4.24 1.21
N THR A 196 -37.93 3.49 0.93
CA THR A 196 -37.86 2.48 -0.13
C THR A 196 -38.62 1.19 0.18
N LYS A 197 -39.20 1.06 1.39
CA LYS A 197 -39.93 -0.13 1.89
C LYS A 197 -39.13 -1.43 1.85
N LEU A 198 -37.80 -1.35 1.79
CA LEU A 198 -36.93 -2.54 1.76
C LEU A 198 -36.99 -3.31 3.08
N ILE A 199 -37.05 -2.59 4.21
CA ILE A 199 -37.13 -3.17 5.56
C ILE A 199 -38.46 -3.91 5.75
N ASN A 200 -39.58 -3.35 5.27
CA ASN A 200 -40.90 -3.97 5.33
C ASN A 200 -41.01 -5.24 4.45
N GLY A 201 -40.10 -5.41 3.49
CA GLY A 201 -40.02 -6.59 2.64
C GLY A 201 -39.33 -7.79 3.29
N LEU A 202 -38.67 -7.61 4.44
CA LEU A 202 -37.94 -8.65 5.16
C LEU A 202 -38.87 -9.53 6.01
N LYS A 203 -38.62 -10.84 6.00
CA LYS A 203 -39.28 -11.78 6.91
C LYS A 203 -38.75 -11.67 8.33
N ARG A 204 -39.47 -12.26 9.29
CA ARG A 204 -39.16 -12.22 10.73
C ARG A 204 -37.72 -12.61 11.08
N ASP A 205 -37.14 -13.61 10.43
CA ASP A 205 -35.76 -14.02 10.70
C ASP A 205 -34.73 -13.03 10.13
N ASN A 206 -34.99 -12.49 8.94
CA ASN A 206 -34.14 -11.46 8.33
C ASN A 206 -34.25 -10.11 9.06
N LEU A 207 -35.37 -9.82 9.73
CA LEU A 207 -35.51 -8.65 10.59
C LEU A 207 -34.57 -8.71 11.80
N LYS A 208 -34.37 -9.89 12.41
CA LYS A 208 -33.39 -10.06 13.50
C LYS A 208 -31.96 -9.82 13.03
N ILE A 209 -31.65 -10.25 11.81
CA ILE A 209 -30.33 -10.03 11.21
C ILE A 209 -30.13 -8.54 10.89
N PHE A 210 -31.16 -7.87 10.40
CA PHE A 210 -31.15 -6.42 10.20
C PHE A 210 -31.03 -5.66 11.52
N GLU A 211 -31.69 -6.10 12.59
CA GLU A 211 -31.53 -5.52 13.92
C GLU A 211 -30.09 -5.70 14.43
N SER A 212 -29.48 -6.87 14.22
CA SER A 212 -28.08 -7.12 14.54
C SER A 212 -27.14 -6.21 13.74
N PHE A 213 -27.42 -6.00 12.45
CA PHE A 213 -26.71 -5.05 11.59
C PHE A 213 -26.82 -3.60 12.11
N TYR A 214 -28.03 -3.18 12.48
CA TYR A 214 -28.27 -1.86 13.05
C TYR A 214 -27.49 -1.65 14.35
N GLN A 215 -27.60 -2.60 15.29
CA GLN A 215 -26.92 -2.53 16.59
C GLN A 215 -25.39 -2.50 16.45
N LEU A 216 -24.84 -3.28 15.51
CA LEU A 216 -23.41 -3.29 15.21
C LEU A 216 -22.93 -1.91 14.75
N ASN A 217 -23.58 -1.34 13.72
CA ASN A 217 -23.22 -0.02 13.19
C ASN A 217 -23.39 1.10 14.20
N TYR A 218 -24.44 1.04 15.01
CA TYR A 218 -24.69 2.01 16.06
C TYR A 218 -23.66 1.94 17.18
N SER A 219 -23.27 0.74 17.60
CA SER A 219 -22.18 0.52 18.57
C SER A 219 -20.84 1.05 18.02
N LEU A 220 -20.59 0.82 16.73
CA LEU A 220 -19.41 1.30 16.05
C LEU A 220 -19.33 2.83 15.99
N LEU A 221 -20.42 3.49 15.62
CA LEU A 221 -20.52 4.96 15.60
C LEU A 221 -20.22 5.55 16.98
N LYS A 222 -20.81 4.98 18.03
CA LYS A 222 -20.57 5.43 19.41
C LYS A 222 -19.11 5.28 19.78
N PHE A 223 -18.50 4.14 19.46
CA PHE A 223 -17.09 3.88 19.75
C PHE A 223 -16.15 4.88 19.06
N LEU A 224 -16.35 5.11 17.76
CA LEU A 224 -15.56 6.05 16.99
C LEU A 224 -15.73 7.50 17.50
N THR A 225 -16.95 7.90 17.83
CA THR A 225 -17.22 9.22 18.42
C THR A 225 -16.56 9.36 19.79
N PHE A 226 -16.68 8.36 20.67
CA PHE A 226 -16.04 8.34 21.98
C PHE A 226 -14.50 8.47 21.87
N LYS A 227 -13.89 7.67 21.00
CA LYS A 227 -12.45 7.71 20.70
C LYS A 227 -12.01 9.08 20.19
N LYS A 228 -12.73 9.65 19.22
CA LYS A 228 -12.45 10.97 18.66
C LYS A 228 -12.53 12.08 19.72
N LEU A 229 -13.58 12.07 20.54
CA LEU A 229 -13.79 13.07 21.59
C LEU A 229 -12.69 13.00 22.65
N ASN A 230 -12.34 11.81 23.15
CA ASN A 230 -11.27 11.67 24.14
C ASN A 230 -9.90 12.06 23.57
N ASN A 231 -9.56 11.64 22.35
CA ASN A 231 -8.32 12.06 21.68
C ASN A 231 -8.24 13.59 21.52
N LEU A 232 -9.36 14.23 21.18
CA LEU A 232 -9.43 15.69 21.13
C LEU A 232 -9.25 16.32 22.52
N ALA A 233 -9.83 15.72 23.57
CA ALA A 233 -9.68 16.18 24.95
C ALA A 233 -8.22 16.12 25.42
N ILE A 234 -7.50 15.03 25.12
CA ILE A 234 -6.05 14.88 25.39
C ILE A 234 -5.27 15.98 24.69
N LYS A 235 -5.43 16.12 23.37
CA LYS A 235 -4.73 17.16 22.60
C LYS A 235 -5.01 18.56 23.14
N LYS A 236 -6.25 18.83 23.55
CA LYS A 236 -6.64 20.14 24.11
C LYS A 236 -6.22 20.36 25.56
N ILE A 237 -6.00 19.33 26.37
CA ILE A 237 -5.51 19.51 27.74
C ILE A 237 -4.01 19.77 27.73
N ILE A 238 -3.25 19.03 26.91
CA ILE A 238 -1.81 19.24 26.71
C ILE A 238 -1.54 20.64 26.14
N LYS A 239 -2.22 21.03 25.05
CA LYS A 239 -2.09 22.41 24.51
C LYS A 239 -2.49 23.49 25.52
N LYS A 240 -3.41 23.18 26.44
CA LYS A 240 -3.80 24.13 27.48
C LYS A 240 -2.73 24.25 28.56
N PHE A 241 -2.10 23.14 28.94
CA PHE A 241 -0.95 23.14 29.84
C PHE A 241 0.15 24.04 29.26
N ASP A 242 0.56 23.79 28.02
CA ASP A 242 1.62 24.56 27.36
C ASP A 242 1.28 26.05 27.29
N LYS A 243 0.03 26.40 26.95
CA LYS A 243 -0.40 27.79 26.85
C LYS A 243 -0.44 28.52 28.20
N HIS A 244 -0.83 27.84 29.28
CA HIS A 244 -0.99 28.47 30.59
C HIS A 244 0.31 28.53 31.38
N THR A 245 1.21 27.56 31.19
CA THR A 245 2.51 27.52 31.85
C THR A 245 3.61 28.20 31.03
N SER A 246 3.38 28.44 29.73
CA SER A 246 4.40 28.83 28.76
C SER A 246 5.54 27.82 28.59
N LEU A 247 5.40 26.61 29.14
CA LEU A 247 6.37 25.53 29.04
C LEU A 247 5.97 24.57 27.93
N LYS A 248 6.88 24.18 27.05
CA LYS A 248 6.56 23.29 25.92
C LYS A 248 6.66 21.81 26.33
N SER A 249 5.53 21.19 26.67
CA SER A 249 5.45 19.76 27.04
C SER A 249 4.95 18.85 25.91
N SER A 250 4.16 19.38 24.98
CA SER A 250 3.43 18.59 23.97
C SER A 250 4.30 17.64 23.12
N PRO A 251 5.45 18.06 22.55
CA PRO A 251 6.21 17.19 21.64
C PRO A 251 6.79 15.96 22.36
N ASN A 252 7.44 16.18 23.50
CA ASN A 252 8.12 15.14 24.27
C ASN A 252 7.14 14.20 24.96
N LEU A 253 6.01 14.70 25.46
CA LEU A 253 4.95 13.86 26.04
C LEU A 253 4.30 12.98 24.96
N THR A 254 4.03 13.53 23.78
CA THR A 254 3.44 12.76 22.67
C THR A 254 4.39 11.65 22.21
N ARG A 255 5.70 11.94 22.15
CA ARG A 255 6.72 10.94 21.81
C ARG A 255 6.76 9.81 22.83
N LEU A 256 6.77 10.14 24.12
CA LEU A 256 6.75 9.15 25.20
C LEU A 256 5.49 8.26 25.11
N ILE A 257 4.32 8.89 24.98
CA ILE A 257 3.05 8.18 24.83
C ILE A 257 3.09 7.19 23.66
N ASN A 258 3.62 7.60 22.51
CA ASN A 258 3.75 6.73 21.34
C ASN A 258 4.79 5.61 21.56
N SER A 259 5.89 5.88 22.28
CA SER A 259 6.90 4.86 22.57
C SER A 259 6.43 3.83 23.60
N TYR A 260 5.72 4.27 24.65
CA TYR A 260 5.31 3.44 25.78
C TYR A 260 4.23 2.42 25.39
N HIS A 261 3.35 2.79 24.47
CA HIS A 261 2.36 1.87 23.92
C HIS A 261 2.84 1.13 22.67
N GLY A 262 4.10 1.33 22.25
CA GLY A 262 4.58 0.97 20.93
C GLY A 262 3.78 1.67 19.83
N ASN A 263 4.18 1.49 18.56
CA ASN A 263 3.31 1.84 17.42
C ASN A 263 2.03 0.97 17.35
N GLU A 264 1.51 0.49 18.49
CA GLU A 264 0.16 -0.06 18.63
C GLU A 264 -0.87 1.09 18.61
N LEU A 265 -0.83 1.88 17.53
CA LEU A 265 -2.01 2.59 17.07
C LEU A 265 -3.12 1.55 17.00
N SER A 266 -4.14 1.72 17.84
CA SER A 266 -5.39 0.96 17.84
C SER A 266 -5.63 0.23 16.51
N LEU A 267 -5.57 -1.10 16.54
CA LEU A 267 -5.66 -1.97 15.37
C LEU A 267 -6.95 -1.73 14.56
N ILE A 268 -7.94 -1.11 15.18
CA ILE A 268 -9.14 -0.64 14.53
C ILE A 268 -9.02 0.84 14.18
N SER A 269 -8.42 1.10 13.01
CA SER A 269 -8.76 2.30 12.27
C SER A 269 -10.19 2.15 11.72
N PRO A 270 -10.95 3.24 11.51
CA PRO A 270 -12.18 3.19 10.73
C PRO A 270 -11.98 2.41 9.41
N MET A 271 -10.79 2.53 8.81
CA MET A 271 -10.36 1.78 7.63
C MET A 271 -10.35 0.25 7.82
N THR A 272 -10.00 -0.27 9.00
CA THR A 272 -9.98 -1.72 9.28
C THR A 272 -11.40 -2.29 9.36
N ILE A 273 -12.35 -1.55 9.94
CA ILE A 273 -13.76 -1.98 9.95
C ILE A 273 -14.37 -1.85 8.56
N GLU A 274 -14.01 -0.78 7.82
CA GLU A 274 -14.44 -0.59 6.43
C GLU A 274 -13.97 -1.76 5.58
N GLN A 275 -12.72 -2.18 5.79
CA GLN A 275 -12.14 -3.37 5.18
C GLN A 275 -12.95 -4.60 5.57
N ILE A 276 -13.14 -4.93 6.85
CA ILE A 276 -13.86 -6.16 7.23
C ILE A 276 -15.29 -6.17 6.66
N ILE A 277 -16.02 -5.04 6.72
CA ILE A 277 -17.37 -4.96 6.14
C ILE A 277 -17.32 -5.08 4.60
N SER A 278 -16.36 -4.44 3.94
CA SER A 278 -16.25 -4.45 2.47
C SER A 278 -15.65 -5.72 1.89
N THR A 279 -14.67 -6.34 2.56
CA THR A 279 -13.99 -7.55 2.10
C THR A 279 -14.71 -8.81 2.53
N ASP A 280 -15.27 -8.85 3.74
CA ASP A 280 -15.76 -10.11 4.31
C ASP A 280 -17.29 -10.20 4.29
N ILE A 281 -18.00 -9.09 4.09
CA ILE A 281 -19.48 -9.08 4.01
C ILE A 281 -19.95 -8.71 2.60
N ILE A 282 -19.42 -7.64 2.02
CA ILE A 282 -19.84 -7.17 0.69
C ILE A 282 -19.35 -8.11 -0.42
N LYS A 283 -18.10 -8.62 -0.38
CA LYS A 283 -17.62 -9.60 -1.38
C LYS A 283 -18.34 -10.95 -1.32
N LEU A 284 -18.96 -11.31 -0.18
CA LEU A 284 -19.78 -12.52 -0.12
C LEU A 284 -21.04 -12.40 -0.99
N ILE A 285 -21.50 -11.17 -1.25
CA ILE A 285 -22.69 -10.91 -2.04
C ILE A 285 -22.28 -10.77 -3.51
N PRO A 286 -22.71 -11.67 -4.40
CA PRO A 286 -22.34 -11.59 -5.80
C PRO A 286 -22.83 -10.27 -6.40
N GLN A 287 -21.95 -9.44 -6.97
CA GLN A 287 -22.34 -8.20 -7.63
C GLN A 287 -22.56 -8.43 -9.12
N LEU A 288 -23.51 -7.71 -9.74
CA LEU A 288 -23.80 -7.90 -11.16
C LEU A 288 -22.57 -7.66 -12.06
N ASP A 289 -21.73 -6.70 -11.68
CA ASP A 289 -20.55 -6.26 -12.42
C ASP A 289 -19.54 -7.38 -12.67
N ASP A 290 -19.39 -8.29 -11.70
CA ASP A 290 -18.43 -9.40 -11.76
C ASP A 290 -18.79 -10.43 -12.83
N TYR A 291 -20.02 -10.38 -13.36
CA TYR A 291 -20.58 -11.35 -14.29
C TYR A 291 -20.92 -10.73 -15.66
N LEU A 292 -20.45 -9.51 -15.94
CA LEU A 292 -20.67 -8.83 -17.21
C LEU A 292 -19.71 -9.36 -18.29
N CYS A 293 -20.22 -9.49 -19.51
CA CYS A 293 -19.41 -9.75 -20.69
C CYS A 293 -18.68 -8.46 -21.11
N PRO A 294 -17.35 -8.45 -21.22
CA PRO A 294 -16.57 -7.25 -21.59
C PRO A 294 -16.84 -6.71 -23.00
N ILE A 295 -17.47 -7.51 -23.88
CA ILE A 295 -17.76 -7.11 -25.26
C ILE A 295 -19.10 -6.37 -25.34
N CYS A 296 -20.11 -6.83 -24.62
CA CYS A 296 -21.47 -6.28 -24.71
C CYS A 296 -21.96 -5.58 -23.44
N PHE A 297 -21.10 -5.49 -22.41
CA PHE A 297 -21.34 -4.83 -21.13
C PHE A 297 -22.67 -5.20 -20.45
N ASN A 298 -23.12 -6.44 -20.68
CA ASN A 298 -24.33 -7.01 -20.12
C ASN A 298 -23.97 -8.34 -19.47
N ILE A 299 -24.83 -8.82 -18.55
CA ILE A 299 -24.63 -10.13 -17.91
C ILE A 299 -24.35 -11.20 -18.96
N ALA A 300 -23.30 -12.00 -18.72
CA ALA A 300 -22.87 -12.98 -19.70
C ALA A 300 -23.95 -14.04 -19.92
N TYR A 301 -24.33 -14.27 -21.18
CA TYR A 301 -25.31 -15.27 -21.56
C TYR A 301 -24.62 -16.40 -22.32
N LYS A 302 -24.71 -17.62 -21.76
CA LYS A 302 -23.86 -18.75 -22.14
C LYS A 302 -22.37 -18.34 -22.13
N PRO A 303 -21.76 -18.18 -20.95
CA PRO A 303 -20.37 -17.75 -20.84
C PRO A 303 -19.41 -18.83 -21.39
N ILE A 304 -18.59 -18.48 -22.37
CA ILE A 304 -17.49 -19.32 -22.87
C ILE A 304 -16.21 -18.82 -22.22
N ARG A 305 -15.50 -19.73 -21.55
CA ARG A 305 -14.25 -19.43 -20.85
C ARG A 305 -13.05 -19.84 -21.70
N LEU A 306 -12.23 -18.85 -22.05
CA LEU A 306 -11.03 -19.05 -22.85
C LEU A 306 -9.92 -19.72 -22.02
N ARG A 307 -8.86 -20.18 -22.70
CA ARG A 307 -7.66 -20.77 -22.06
C ARG A 307 -6.98 -19.78 -21.10
N CYS A 308 -7.07 -18.48 -21.36
CA CYS A 308 -6.61 -17.42 -20.45
C CYS A 308 -7.55 -17.13 -19.26
N SER A 309 -8.55 -17.98 -19.00
CA SER A 309 -9.58 -17.86 -17.94
C SER A 309 -10.61 -16.73 -18.07
N HIS A 310 -10.45 -15.81 -19.04
CA HIS A 310 -11.44 -14.78 -19.35
C HIS A 310 -12.69 -15.39 -20.01
N PHE A 311 -13.87 -14.84 -19.69
CA PHE A 311 -15.14 -15.34 -20.23
C PHE A 311 -15.91 -14.26 -21.00
N PHE A 312 -16.69 -14.71 -22.00
CA PHE A 312 -17.51 -13.87 -22.86
C PHE A 312 -18.83 -14.57 -23.20
N CYS A 313 -19.86 -13.85 -23.63
CA CYS A 313 -21.05 -14.50 -24.20
C CYS A 313 -20.67 -15.35 -25.42
N VAL A 314 -21.26 -16.54 -25.60
CA VAL A 314 -21.12 -17.37 -26.82
C VAL A 314 -21.23 -16.51 -28.08
N ARG A 315 -22.30 -15.69 -28.17
CA ARG A 315 -22.59 -14.89 -29.36
C ARG A 315 -21.54 -13.79 -29.60
N CYS A 316 -21.05 -13.14 -28.55
CA CYS A 316 -19.99 -12.14 -28.67
C CYS A 316 -18.69 -12.77 -29.17
N LEU A 317 -18.38 -13.97 -28.69
CA LEU A 317 -17.19 -14.70 -29.12
C LEU A 317 -17.29 -15.19 -30.56
N VAL A 318 -18.45 -15.72 -30.98
CA VAL A 318 -18.69 -16.12 -32.38
C VAL A 318 -18.56 -14.94 -33.34
N LYS A 319 -18.99 -13.73 -32.94
CA LYS A 319 -18.79 -12.52 -33.76
C LYS A 319 -17.31 -12.18 -33.94
N LEU A 320 -16.49 -12.28 -32.89
CA LEU A 320 -15.04 -12.10 -33.00
C LEU A 320 -14.38 -13.15 -33.90
N GLN A 321 -14.76 -14.42 -33.76
CA GLN A 321 -14.26 -15.50 -34.61
C GLN A 321 -14.59 -15.26 -36.09
N ARG A 322 -15.81 -14.79 -36.40
CA ARG A 322 -16.22 -14.43 -37.78
C ARG A 322 -15.44 -13.23 -38.34
N GLN A 323 -15.01 -12.32 -37.48
CA GLN A 323 -14.15 -11.18 -37.83
C GLN A 323 -12.66 -11.57 -37.92
N ASN A 324 -12.33 -12.85 -37.69
CA ASN A 324 -10.97 -13.38 -37.68
C ASN A 324 -10.06 -12.73 -36.60
N GLU A 325 -10.68 -12.24 -35.52
CA GLU A 325 -9.98 -11.66 -34.37
C GLU A 325 -9.54 -12.77 -33.40
N SER A 326 -8.24 -13.07 -33.40
CA SER A 326 -7.67 -14.20 -32.65
C SER A 326 -7.28 -13.89 -31.20
N LYS A 327 -7.22 -12.59 -30.85
CA LYS A 327 -6.73 -12.11 -29.56
C LYS A 327 -7.86 -11.92 -28.55
N CYS A 328 -7.61 -12.31 -27.30
CA CYS A 328 -8.52 -12.04 -26.19
C CYS A 328 -8.68 -10.52 -25.95
N PRO A 329 -9.91 -9.97 -25.86
CA PRO A 329 -10.14 -8.54 -25.60
C PRO A 329 -9.55 -8.01 -24.29
N ILE A 330 -9.28 -8.87 -23.31
CA ILE A 330 -8.75 -8.47 -22.00
C ILE A 330 -7.22 -8.58 -21.97
N CYS A 331 -6.68 -9.78 -22.20
CA CYS A 331 -5.25 -10.07 -22.02
C CYS A 331 -4.46 -10.13 -23.34
N ARG A 332 -5.12 -10.01 -24.49
CA ARG A 332 -4.54 -10.06 -25.85
C ARG A 332 -3.87 -11.39 -26.23
N GLU A 333 -4.02 -12.43 -25.43
CA GLU A 333 -3.51 -13.77 -25.75
C GLU A 333 -4.28 -14.42 -26.92
N PHE A 334 -3.60 -15.20 -27.74
CA PHE A 334 -4.14 -15.82 -28.96
C PHE A 334 -4.90 -17.11 -28.65
N ASN A 335 -6.16 -16.99 -28.23
CA ASN A 335 -6.97 -18.15 -27.83
C ASN A 335 -8.46 -18.05 -28.18
N VAL A 336 -8.88 -17.01 -28.92
CA VAL A 336 -10.29 -16.84 -29.33
C VAL A 336 -10.70 -17.88 -30.37
N MET A 337 -9.80 -18.24 -31.30
CA MET A 337 -10.10 -19.18 -32.38
C MET A 337 -10.22 -20.64 -31.91
N ASP A 338 -9.61 -20.98 -30.77
CA ASP A 338 -9.64 -22.33 -30.21
C ASP A 338 -10.91 -22.62 -29.41
N ALA A 339 -11.71 -21.57 -29.13
CA ALA A 339 -12.86 -21.69 -28.25
C ALA A 339 -14.04 -22.37 -28.96
N THR A 340 -14.54 -23.43 -28.35
CA THR A 340 -15.66 -24.24 -28.86
C THR A 340 -16.80 -24.32 -27.83
N GLU A 341 -17.87 -25.03 -28.17
CA GLU A 341 -18.99 -25.28 -27.24
C GLU A 341 -18.54 -25.99 -25.95
N GLN A 342 -17.44 -26.76 -25.99
CA GLN A 342 -16.89 -27.46 -24.82
C GLN A 342 -16.34 -26.50 -23.75
N ASN A 343 -16.03 -25.26 -24.13
CA ASN A 343 -15.53 -24.22 -23.22
C ASN A 343 -16.66 -23.49 -22.47
N LEU A 344 -17.90 -23.98 -22.55
CA LEU A 344 -19.06 -23.43 -21.85
C LEU A 344 -18.92 -23.60 -20.34
N ASP A 345 -18.91 -22.48 -19.62
CA ASP A 345 -18.87 -22.47 -18.17
C ASP A 345 -20.28 -22.71 -17.60
N GLU A 346 -20.66 -23.98 -17.50
CA GLU A 346 -21.97 -24.39 -16.97
C GLU A 346 -22.18 -23.97 -15.51
N GLN A 347 -21.11 -23.98 -14.70
CA GLN A 347 -21.19 -23.59 -13.30
C GLN A 347 -21.54 -22.11 -13.18
N LEU A 348 -20.82 -21.26 -13.92
CA LEU A 348 -21.09 -19.83 -13.98
C LEU A 348 -22.48 -19.55 -14.55
N MET A 349 -22.93 -20.30 -15.56
CA MET A 349 -24.28 -20.17 -16.11
C MET A 349 -25.37 -20.50 -15.07
N LYS A 350 -25.25 -21.64 -14.38
CA LYS A 350 -26.20 -22.05 -13.33
C LYS A 350 -26.24 -21.02 -12.20
N PHE A 351 -25.07 -20.53 -11.80
CA PHE A 351 -24.94 -19.47 -10.81
C PHE A 351 -25.64 -18.19 -11.24
N MET A 352 -25.38 -17.67 -12.44
CA MET A 352 -25.99 -16.44 -12.94
C MET A 352 -27.51 -16.56 -13.06
N THR A 353 -28.00 -17.72 -13.52
CA THR A 353 -29.45 -17.99 -13.62
C THR A 353 -30.11 -18.03 -12.23
N THR A 354 -29.38 -18.51 -11.22
CA THR A 354 -29.83 -18.62 -9.84
C THR A 354 -29.68 -17.33 -9.04
N ASN A 355 -28.76 -16.42 -9.40
CA ASN A 355 -28.52 -15.19 -8.64
C ASN A 355 -29.03 -13.91 -9.33
N PHE A 356 -29.19 -13.93 -10.66
CA PHE A 356 -29.55 -12.77 -11.49
C PHE A 356 -30.57 -13.13 -12.59
N PRO A 357 -31.75 -13.69 -12.24
CA PRO A 357 -32.68 -14.30 -13.19
C PRO A 357 -33.38 -13.27 -14.08
N LYS A 358 -33.56 -12.04 -13.60
CA LYS A 358 -34.27 -10.98 -14.35
C LYS A 358 -33.37 -10.49 -15.47
N GLU A 359 -32.11 -10.27 -15.13
CA GLU A 359 -31.03 -9.79 -15.96
C GLU A 359 -30.70 -10.84 -17.03
N VAL A 360 -30.55 -12.11 -16.64
CA VAL A 360 -30.37 -13.23 -17.59
C VAL A 360 -31.57 -13.35 -18.54
N LYS A 361 -32.80 -13.24 -18.03
CA LYS A 361 -34.02 -13.29 -18.87
C LYS A 361 -34.09 -12.13 -19.85
N MET A 362 -33.70 -10.93 -19.42
CA MET A 362 -33.64 -9.74 -20.28
C MET A 362 -32.57 -9.91 -21.37
N LYS A 363 -31.37 -10.38 -21.01
CA LYS A 363 -30.30 -10.64 -21.97
C LYS A 363 -30.67 -11.73 -22.99
N ARG A 364 -31.37 -12.77 -22.55
CA ARG A 364 -31.91 -13.80 -23.45
C ARG A 364 -32.83 -13.18 -24.51
N ARG A 365 -33.78 -12.33 -24.10
CA ARG A 365 -34.69 -11.63 -25.03
C ARG A 365 -33.95 -10.74 -26.02
N ILE A 366 -32.91 -10.03 -25.57
CA ILE A 366 -32.08 -9.18 -26.44
C ILE A 366 -31.37 -10.05 -27.48
N ASN A 367 -30.75 -11.15 -27.06
CA ASN A 367 -30.08 -12.08 -27.97
C ASN A 367 -31.06 -12.71 -28.97
N ASP A 368 -32.24 -13.14 -28.51
CA ASP A 368 -33.27 -13.72 -29.37
C ASP A 368 -33.74 -12.68 -30.42
N LYS A 369 -33.97 -11.44 -30.01
CA LYS A 369 -34.32 -10.33 -30.92
C LYS A 369 -33.20 -10.08 -31.94
N GLU A 370 -31.95 -9.96 -31.50
CA GLU A 370 -30.80 -9.75 -32.39
C GLU A 370 -30.62 -10.90 -33.40
N ILE A 371 -30.87 -12.15 -33.01
CA ILE A 371 -30.85 -13.29 -33.94
C ILE A 371 -31.97 -13.13 -34.97
N THR A 372 -33.17 -12.75 -34.52
CA THR A 372 -34.32 -12.55 -35.39
C THR A 372 -34.02 -11.44 -36.40
N ASP A 373 -33.45 -10.32 -35.95
CA ASP A 373 -33.06 -9.20 -36.80
C ASP A 373 -31.98 -9.60 -37.82
N GLU A 374 -30.92 -10.30 -37.40
CA GLU A 374 -29.88 -10.81 -38.31
C GLU A 374 -30.45 -11.81 -39.33
N THR A 375 -31.41 -12.66 -38.95
CA THR A 375 -32.08 -13.56 -39.90
C THR A 375 -32.95 -12.81 -40.91
N LEU A 376 -33.63 -11.75 -40.48
CA LEU A 376 -34.45 -10.92 -41.36
C LEU A 376 -33.59 -10.12 -42.35
N GLU A 377 -32.45 -9.59 -41.90
CA GLU A 377 -31.46 -8.93 -42.76
C GLU A 377 -30.92 -9.90 -43.82
N ASN A 378 -30.56 -11.13 -43.44
CA ASN A 378 -30.10 -12.15 -44.38
C ASN A 378 -31.18 -12.58 -45.39
N LEU A 379 -32.46 -12.38 -45.06
CA LEU A 379 -33.61 -12.64 -45.94
C LEU A 379 -33.99 -11.40 -46.79
N GLY A 380 -33.25 -10.28 -46.68
CA GLY A 380 -33.45 -9.08 -47.48
C GLY A 380 -34.53 -8.13 -46.96
N TYR A 381 -34.94 -8.26 -45.68
CA TYR A 381 -35.86 -7.32 -45.05
C TYR A 381 -35.09 -6.22 -44.30
N ASP A 382 -35.44 -4.95 -44.53
CA ASP A 382 -34.83 -3.80 -43.85
C ASP A 382 -35.16 -3.76 -42.36
N ARG A 383 -34.19 -3.33 -41.53
CA ARG A 383 -34.38 -3.14 -40.08
C ARG A 383 -35.49 -2.13 -39.78
N LEU A 384 -36.43 -2.52 -38.93
CA LEU A 384 -37.27 -1.60 -38.15
C LEU A 384 -36.42 -0.92 -37.05
N SER A 385 -35.46 -0.08 -37.43
CA SER A 385 -34.43 0.50 -36.54
C SER A 385 -34.80 1.81 -35.85
N ALA A 386 -36.01 2.34 -36.03
CA ALA A 386 -36.35 3.70 -35.57
C ALA A 386 -36.66 3.87 -34.07
N LEU A 387 -36.56 2.83 -33.21
CA LEU A 387 -37.07 2.88 -31.83
C LEU A 387 -36.06 2.57 -30.69
N ASP A 388 -34.79 2.27 -30.97
CA ASP A 388 -33.85 1.79 -29.92
C ASP A 388 -32.59 2.68 -29.69
N ASP A 389 -32.35 3.73 -30.48
CA ASP A 389 -31.14 4.56 -30.36
C ASP A 389 -31.04 5.37 -29.06
N SER A 390 -32.17 5.79 -28.48
CA SER A 390 -32.14 6.55 -27.21
C SER A 390 -31.79 5.66 -26.01
N LYS A 391 -32.22 4.39 -26.03
CA LYS A 391 -31.87 3.42 -25.00
C LYS A 391 -30.41 3.00 -25.11
N LEU A 392 -29.91 2.79 -26.34
CA LEU A 392 -28.48 2.50 -26.57
C LEU A 392 -27.58 3.64 -26.08
N LYS A 393 -27.96 4.90 -26.33
CA LYS A 393 -27.26 6.07 -25.74
C LYS A 393 -27.29 6.07 -24.22
N GLN A 394 -28.45 5.84 -23.60
CA GLN A 394 -28.56 5.74 -22.14
C GLN A 394 -27.72 4.60 -21.56
N PHE A 395 -27.66 3.45 -22.23
CA PHE A 395 -26.81 2.33 -21.79
C PHE A 395 -25.32 2.65 -21.93
N ASN A 396 -24.92 3.36 -22.99
CA ASN A 396 -23.53 3.79 -23.16
C ASN A 396 -23.13 4.83 -22.10
N GLU A 397 -23.97 5.82 -21.83
CA GLU A 397 -23.75 6.80 -20.75
C GLU A 397 -23.68 6.12 -19.37
N LEU A 398 -24.58 5.16 -19.10
CA LEU A 398 -24.53 4.37 -17.87
C LEU A 398 -23.26 3.52 -17.80
N SER A 399 -22.81 2.93 -18.90
CA SER A 399 -21.57 2.14 -18.94
C SER A 399 -20.33 2.99 -18.68
N GLN A 400 -20.32 4.22 -19.20
CA GLN A 400 -19.21 5.15 -19.06
C GLN A 400 -19.12 5.69 -17.62
N THR A 401 -20.26 6.05 -17.03
CA THR A 401 -20.33 6.45 -15.61
C THR A 401 -19.98 5.29 -14.66
N LEU A 402 -20.35 4.05 -14.98
CA LEU A 402 -19.93 2.86 -14.23
C LEU A 402 -18.41 2.64 -14.34
N LEU A 403 -17.83 2.79 -15.52
CA LEU A 403 -16.38 2.70 -15.73
C LEU A 403 -15.63 3.76 -14.92
N GLU A 404 -16.11 4.99 -14.91
CA GLU A 404 -15.57 6.09 -14.10
C GLU A 404 -15.68 5.81 -12.59
N LYS A 405 -16.80 5.23 -12.14
CA LYS A 405 -16.96 4.82 -10.74
C LYS A 405 -15.99 3.69 -10.38
N LYS A 406 -15.78 2.73 -11.27
CA LYS A 406 -14.84 1.61 -11.06
C LYS A 406 -13.38 2.03 -11.10
N THR A 407 -12.99 2.95 -11.97
CA THR A 407 -11.63 3.51 -11.96
C THR A 407 -11.38 4.34 -10.70
N ALA A 408 -12.38 5.09 -10.21
CA ALA A 408 -12.30 5.76 -8.92
C ALA A 408 -12.16 4.77 -7.75
N GLU A 409 -12.91 3.66 -7.77
CA GLU A 409 -12.82 2.60 -6.76
C GLU A 409 -11.48 1.86 -6.79
N LEU A 410 -10.96 1.52 -7.97
CA LEU A 410 -9.66 0.87 -8.11
C LEU A 410 -8.51 1.80 -7.71
N THR A 411 -8.60 3.10 -7.99
CA THR A 411 -7.59 4.07 -7.58
C THR A 411 -7.57 4.28 -6.06
N THR A 412 -8.73 4.28 -5.40
CA THR A 412 -8.78 4.28 -3.93
C THR A 412 -8.28 2.97 -3.32
N GLN A 413 -8.62 1.82 -3.91
CA GLN A 413 -8.08 0.53 -3.48
C GLN A 413 -6.55 0.46 -3.63
N LEU A 414 -6.00 0.96 -4.74
CA LEU A 414 -4.56 1.01 -4.95
C LEU A 414 -3.87 1.96 -3.97
N SER A 415 -4.42 3.15 -3.72
CA SER A 415 -3.83 4.09 -2.75
C SER A 415 -3.87 3.53 -1.32
N LEU A 416 -4.95 2.82 -0.98
CA LEU A 416 -5.11 2.13 0.28
C LEU A 416 -4.19 0.91 0.41
N PHE A 417 -4.00 0.14 -0.67
CA PHE A 417 -3.03 -0.95 -0.69
C PHE A 417 -1.60 -0.42 -0.52
N LYS A 418 -1.27 0.72 -1.15
CA LYS A 418 0.01 1.42 -0.95
C LYS A 418 0.20 1.80 0.52
N SER A 419 -0.81 2.37 1.18
CA SER A 419 -0.68 2.75 2.61
C SER A 419 -0.55 1.56 3.55
N ILE A 420 -1.20 0.42 3.24
CA ILE A 420 -1.05 -0.84 4.00
C ILE A 420 0.34 -1.45 3.80
N LEU A 421 0.86 -1.45 2.57
CA LEU A 421 2.22 -1.92 2.30
C LEU A 421 3.24 -1.08 3.07
N LEU A 422 3.06 0.25 3.08
CA LEU A 422 3.90 1.15 3.85
C LEU A 422 3.86 0.83 5.35
N SER A 423 2.67 0.61 5.93
CA SER A 423 2.55 0.28 7.36
C SER A 423 3.13 -1.11 7.67
N PHE A 424 2.93 -2.10 6.80
CA PHE A 424 3.52 -3.44 6.94
C PHE A 424 5.06 -3.39 6.94
N PHE A 425 5.65 -2.60 6.06
CA PHE A 425 7.10 -2.44 6.01
C PHE A 425 7.64 -1.62 7.20
N GLU A 426 6.91 -0.61 7.67
CA GLU A 426 7.27 0.10 8.91
C GLU A 426 7.24 -0.84 10.13
N GLN A 427 6.27 -1.76 10.21
CA GLN A 427 6.16 -2.73 11.32
C GLN A 427 7.24 -3.81 11.29
N ASN A 428 7.66 -4.24 10.09
CA ASN A 428 8.62 -5.34 9.93
C ASN A 428 10.04 -4.86 9.62
N LYS A 429 10.33 -3.57 9.79
CA LYS A 429 11.57 -2.93 9.39
C LYS A 429 12.83 -3.66 9.87
N ASP A 430 12.87 -4.08 11.12
CA ASP A 430 14.05 -4.77 11.70
C ASP A 430 14.26 -6.18 11.15
N THR A 431 13.17 -6.87 10.82
CA THR A 431 13.21 -8.21 10.22
C THR A 431 13.62 -8.16 8.76
N ILE A 432 13.14 -7.15 8.04
CA ILE A 432 13.50 -6.87 6.65
C ILE A 432 14.97 -6.41 6.57
N ALA A 433 15.41 -5.55 7.49
CA ALA A 433 16.79 -5.08 7.55
C ALA A 433 17.81 -6.22 7.72
N LYS A 434 17.43 -7.30 8.42
CA LYS A 434 18.31 -8.46 8.67
C LYS A 434 18.31 -9.52 7.57
N ASN A 435 17.27 -9.59 6.73
CA ASN A 435 17.12 -10.67 5.74
C ASN A 435 17.18 -10.15 4.30
N SER A 436 18.25 -10.49 3.57
CA SER A 436 18.48 -10.08 2.17
C SER A 436 17.38 -10.53 1.19
N GLU A 437 16.79 -11.71 1.40
CA GLU A 437 15.75 -12.26 0.52
C GLU A 437 14.42 -11.50 0.65
N LEU A 438 14.08 -11.08 1.88
CA LEU A 438 12.88 -10.27 2.12
C LEU A 438 13.01 -8.86 1.54
N LYS A 439 14.22 -8.29 1.56
CA LYS A 439 14.51 -7.01 0.90
C LYS A 439 14.28 -7.11 -0.60
N LEU A 440 14.80 -8.14 -1.27
CA LEU A 440 14.55 -8.32 -2.70
C LEU A 440 13.06 -8.42 -3.04
N LYS A 441 12.30 -9.20 -2.26
CA LYS A 441 10.85 -9.31 -2.44
C LYS A 441 10.15 -7.97 -2.24
N LEU A 442 10.57 -7.16 -1.27
CA LEU A 442 10.08 -5.79 -1.08
C LEU A 442 10.32 -4.94 -2.32
N PHE A 443 11.56 -4.90 -2.82
CA PHE A 443 11.91 -4.10 -4.01
C PHE A 443 11.13 -4.55 -5.26
N GLN A 444 10.94 -5.87 -5.45
CA GLN A 444 10.14 -6.41 -6.54
C GLN A 444 8.66 -6.00 -6.44
N VAL A 445 8.08 -6.08 -5.24
CA VAL A 445 6.69 -5.66 -5.01
C VAL A 445 6.53 -4.16 -5.23
N CYS A 446 7.44 -3.34 -4.71
CA CYS A 446 7.45 -1.90 -4.91
C CYS A 446 7.55 -1.52 -6.40
N ARG A 447 8.42 -2.19 -7.16
CA ARG A 447 8.57 -2.01 -8.61
C ARG A 447 7.28 -2.35 -9.37
N ASN A 448 6.64 -3.47 -9.04
CA ASN A 448 5.39 -3.88 -9.71
C ASN A 448 4.22 -2.93 -9.44
N LEU A 449 4.30 -2.13 -8.37
CA LEU A 449 3.23 -1.21 -7.95
C LEU A 449 3.56 0.27 -8.25
N ASN A 450 4.68 0.54 -8.94
CA ASN A 450 5.23 1.89 -9.12
C ASN A 450 5.25 2.66 -7.79
N ILE A 451 5.77 2.04 -6.75
CA ILE A 451 6.07 2.67 -5.47
C ILE A 451 7.58 2.75 -5.39
N ASP A 452 8.12 3.95 -5.17
CA ASP A 452 9.55 4.09 -4.92
C ASP A 452 9.90 3.38 -3.60
N PRO A 453 10.75 2.34 -3.63
CA PRO A 453 11.20 1.63 -2.42
C PRO A 453 11.87 2.58 -1.42
N LEU A 454 12.47 3.68 -1.89
CA LEU A 454 13.20 4.64 -1.06
C LEU A 454 12.28 5.40 -0.09
N ILE A 455 11.04 5.71 -0.50
CA ILE A 455 10.02 6.37 0.34
C ILE A 455 9.71 5.53 1.59
N ILE A 456 9.80 4.21 1.48
CA ILE A 456 9.48 3.26 2.55
C ILE A 456 10.63 3.16 3.57
N LEU A 457 11.87 3.29 3.07
CA LEU A 457 13.10 3.07 3.83
C LEU A 457 13.71 4.36 4.39
N ASP A 458 13.13 5.52 4.08
CA ASP A 458 13.60 6.89 4.34
C ASP A 458 13.89 7.21 5.83
N LYS A 459 13.47 6.35 6.76
CA LYS A 459 13.71 6.50 8.21
C LYS A 459 14.83 5.61 8.76
N SER A 460 15.57 4.88 7.95
CA SER A 460 16.81 4.18 8.39
C SER A 460 17.98 4.70 7.57
N THR A 461 18.63 5.74 8.08
CA THR A 461 19.86 6.32 7.54
C THR A 461 20.89 5.24 7.20
N ASP A 462 21.01 4.20 8.02
CA ASP A 462 22.04 3.17 7.87
C ASP A 462 21.79 2.20 6.70
N PHE A 463 20.53 1.97 6.31
CA PHE A 463 20.18 0.99 5.28
C PHE A 463 20.43 1.52 3.87
N ASN A 464 19.96 2.75 3.60
CA ASN A 464 20.13 3.38 2.29
C ASN A 464 21.60 3.74 2.06
N GLN A 465 22.29 4.21 3.10
CA GLN A 465 23.71 4.50 3.06
C GLN A 465 24.53 3.27 2.65
N PHE A 466 24.24 2.09 3.20
CA PHE A 466 24.91 0.85 2.81
C PHE A 466 24.77 0.52 1.31
N TYR A 467 23.57 0.58 0.74
CA TYR A 467 23.37 0.25 -0.68
C TYR A 467 23.88 1.33 -1.63
N TYR A 468 23.90 2.60 -1.21
CA TYR A 468 24.56 3.68 -1.95
C TYR A 468 26.08 3.55 -1.91
N GLU A 469 26.67 3.26 -0.75
CA GLU A 469 28.10 2.97 -0.62
C GLU A 469 28.49 1.74 -1.44
N LEU A 470 27.66 0.70 -1.44
CA LEU A 470 27.86 -0.47 -2.30
C LEU A 470 27.75 -0.11 -3.79
N GLY A 471 26.79 0.75 -4.17
CA GLY A 471 26.67 1.27 -5.53
C GLY A 471 27.90 2.06 -5.97
N LEU A 472 28.42 2.92 -5.10
CA LEU A 472 29.67 3.67 -5.34
C LEU A 472 30.86 2.74 -5.48
N LYS A 473 30.97 1.70 -4.65
CA LYS A 473 32.03 0.67 -4.78
C LYS A 473 31.94 -0.11 -6.09
N ILE A 474 30.74 -0.38 -6.60
CA ILE A 474 30.55 -1.04 -7.92
C ILE A 474 31.07 -0.14 -9.04
N ILE A 475 30.76 1.16 -8.99
CA ILE A 475 31.24 2.15 -9.96
C ILE A 475 32.76 2.31 -9.86
N GLU A 476 33.29 2.41 -8.64
CA GLU A 476 34.73 2.49 -8.39
C GLU A 476 35.47 1.26 -8.93
N PHE A 477 34.96 0.06 -8.64
CA PHE A 477 35.53 -1.18 -9.19
C PHE A 477 35.51 -1.18 -10.71
N ASN A 478 34.46 -0.65 -11.34
CA ASN A 478 34.40 -0.50 -12.79
C ASN A 478 35.47 0.45 -13.32
N ASP A 479 35.67 1.60 -12.70
CA ASP A 479 36.62 2.60 -13.18
C ASP A 479 38.08 2.15 -13.03
N PHE A 480 38.40 1.40 -11.95
CA PHE A 480 39.77 0.94 -11.67
C PHE A 480 40.14 -0.42 -12.29
N GLN A 481 39.21 -1.38 -12.33
CA GLN A 481 39.51 -2.75 -12.77
C GLN A 481 38.56 -3.23 -13.88
N GLY A 482 37.27 -2.88 -13.80
CA GLY A 482 36.23 -3.38 -14.68
C GLY A 482 36.35 -2.94 -16.13
N ASN A 483 36.63 -1.66 -16.38
CA ASN A 483 36.71 -1.08 -17.72
C ASN A 483 37.99 -1.52 -18.44
N ILE A 484 39.12 -1.56 -17.71
CA ILE A 484 40.42 -1.96 -18.26
C ILE A 484 40.47 -3.48 -18.53
N LYS A 485 39.89 -4.30 -17.66
CA LYS A 485 40.00 -5.77 -17.76
C LYS A 485 38.83 -6.41 -18.50
N TYR A 486 37.61 -5.89 -18.37
CA TYR A 486 36.38 -6.52 -18.87
C TYR A 486 35.52 -5.63 -19.79
N GLY A 487 36.01 -4.44 -20.18
CA GLY A 487 35.29 -3.54 -21.08
C GLY A 487 33.93 -3.06 -20.55
N GLY A 488 33.71 -3.09 -19.23
CA GLY A 488 32.45 -2.70 -18.59
C GLY A 488 31.36 -3.79 -18.53
N LEU A 489 31.69 -5.05 -18.88
CA LEU A 489 30.87 -6.24 -18.60
C LEU A 489 31.53 -7.11 -17.53
N ILE A 490 31.20 -6.85 -16.27
CA ILE A 490 31.94 -7.41 -15.14
C ILE A 490 31.22 -8.65 -14.58
N PRO A 491 31.88 -9.81 -14.46
CA PRO A 491 31.31 -10.97 -13.79
C PRO A 491 30.95 -10.66 -12.32
N ILE A 492 29.71 -10.98 -11.90
CA ILE A 492 29.27 -10.76 -10.50
C ILE A 492 30.21 -11.45 -9.50
N LYS A 493 30.73 -12.62 -9.85
CA LYS A 493 31.63 -13.40 -8.99
C LYS A 493 32.90 -12.63 -8.63
N GLU A 494 33.46 -11.88 -9.56
CA GLU A 494 34.73 -11.16 -9.34
C GLU A 494 34.54 -9.91 -8.48
N ILE A 495 33.43 -9.19 -8.67
CA ILE A 495 33.04 -8.07 -7.81
C ILE A 495 32.80 -8.59 -6.38
N LEU A 496 32.09 -9.71 -6.22
CA LEU A 496 31.86 -10.31 -4.91
C LEU A 496 33.15 -10.79 -4.23
N LEU A 497 34.13 -11.29 -4.99
CA LEU A 497 35.43 -11.67 -4.45
C LEU A 497 36.18 -10.42 -3.94
N SER A 498 36.36 -9.41 -4.81
CA SER A 498 37.09 -8.19 -4.48
C SER A 498 36.48 -7.42 -3.30
N ILE A 499 35.14 -7.25 -3.29
CA ILE A 499 34.48 -6.49 -2.23
C ILE A 499 34.50 -7.25 -0.89
N ASN A 500 34.41 -8.58 -0.90
CA ASN A 500 34.34 -9.39 0.33
C ASN A 500 35.69 -9.81 0.90
N GLU A 501 36.82 -9.52 0.24
CA GLU A 501 38.16 -9.91 0.70
C GLU A 501 38.48 -9.38 2.12
N ASN A 502 37.91 -8.24 2.52
CA ASN A 502 38.19 -7.57 3.80
C ASN A 502 36.95 -7.24 4.65
N LEU A 503 35.83 -7.95 4.46
CA LEU A 503 34.57 -7.70 5.18
C LEU A 503 34.17 -8.87 6.10
N ASP A 504 33.88 -8.57 7.37
CA ASP A 504 33.37 -9.54 8.35
C ASP A 504 31.98 -10.09 7.98
N ASN A 505 31.14 -9.25 7.37
CA ASN A 505 29.83 -9.63 6.84
C ASN A 505 29.89 -9.73 5.31
N LYS A 506 29.80 -10.95 4.78
CA LYS A 506 29.85 -11.21 3.34
C LYS A 506 28.61 -10.68 2.62
N ILE A 507 28.84 -9.77 1.67
CA ILE A 507 27.85 -9.25 0.73
C ILE A 507 27.44 -10.36 -0.22
N LYS A 508 26.12 -10.51 -0.44
CA LYS A 508 25.56 -11.53 -1.33
C LYS A 508 25.24 -10.94 -2.71
N GLN A 509 25.03 -11.83 -3.67
CA GLN A 509 24.57 -11.46 -5.01
C GLN A 509 23.27 -10.64 -5.00
N ASP A 510 22.39 -10.94 -4.04
CA ASP A 510 21.11 -10.24 -3.84
C ASP A 510 21.32 -8.76 -3.47
N ASP A 511 22.36 -8.46 -2.70
CA ASP A 511 22.66 -7.08 -2.28
C ASP A 511 23.18 -6.24 -3.44
N LEU A 512 23.98 -6.84 -4.34
CA LEU A 512 24.42 -6.19 -5.58
C LEU A 512 23.24 -5.88 -6.51
N GLN A 513 22.27 -6.78 -6.61
CA GLN A 513 21.06 -6.56 -7.42
C GLN A 513 20.28 -5.34 -6.92
N ILE A 514 20.13 -5.19 -5.60
CA ILE A 514 19.45 -4.04 -4.99
C ILE A 514 20.19 -2.73 -5.30
N SER A 515 21.51 -2.68 -5.09
CA SER A 515 22.31 -1.49 -5.41
C SER A 515 22.25 -1.12 -6.89
N ILE A 516 22.27 -2.10 -7.79
CA ILE A 516 22.18 -1.84 -9.24
C ILE A 516 20.79 -1.33 -9.63
N ASP A 517 19.72 -1.91 -9.06
CA ASP A 517 18.37 -1.41 -9.32
C ASP A 517 18.15 0.02 -8.79
N LEU A 518 18.88 0.44 -7.75
CA LEU A 518 18.94 1.84 -7.32
C LEU A 518 19.74 2.73 -8.31
N LEU A 519 20.87 2.23 -8.82
CA LEU A 519 21.70 2.95 -9.80
C LEU A 519 20.98 3.13 -11.16
N LYS A 520 20.05 2.24 -11.52
CA LYS A 520 19.23 2.37 -12.75
C LYS A 520 18.47 3.67 -12.86
N VAL A 521 18.12 4.30 -11.73
CA VAL A 521 17.44 5.60 -11.71
C VAL A 521 18.33 6.70 -12.29
N LEU A 522 19.65 6.58 -12.12
CA LEU A 522 20.63 7.53 -12.66
C LEU A 522 20.97 7.24 -14.12
N ASN A 523 21.04 5.97 -14.48
CA ASN A 523 21.28 5.52 -15.85
C ASN A 523 20.59 4.17 -16.09
N GLU A 524 19.53 4.16 -16.93
CA GLU A 524 18.73 2.95 -17.23
C GLU A 524 19.55 1.82 -17.86
N GLU A 525 20.74 2.12 -18.38
CA GLU A 525 21.59 1.18 -19.08
C GLU A 525 22.48 0.34 -18.16
N ILE A 526 22.52 0.67 -16.86
CA ILE A 526 23.16 -0.16 -15.84
C ILE A 526 22.26 -1.36 -15.57
N ASP A 527 22.67 -2.56 -15.95
CA ASP A 527 21.82 -3.75 -15.76
C ASP A 527 22.63 -5.01 -15.47
N ILE A 528 21.93 -6.02 -14.94
CA ILE A 528 22.47 -7.36 -14.78
C ILE A 528 21.98 -8.22 -15.94
N ILE A 529 22.90 -8.62 -16.81
CA ILE A 529 22.63 -9.53 -17.92
C ILE A 529 23.05 -10.95 -17.56
N THR A 530 22.35 -11.95 -18.11
CA THR A 530 22.69 -13.37 -17.92
C THR A 530 23.22 -13.96 -19.22
N LEU A 531 24.45 -14.46 -19.20
CA LEU A 531 25.10 -15.17 -20.32
C LEU A 531 25.43 -16.59 -19.86
N ASN A 532 24.86 -17.61 -20.53
CA ASN A 532 25.07 -19.05 -20.26
C ASN A 532 25.17 -19.42 -18.76
N ASN A 533 24.14 -19.07 -17.98
CA ASN A 533 24.02 -19.27 -16.53
C ASN A 533 24.95 -18.46 -15.62
N GLN A 534 25.73 -17.52 -16.14
CA GLN A 534 26.51 -16.55 -15.35
C GLN A 534 25.93 -15.15 -15.50
N LYS A 535 25.87 -14.42 -14.38
CA LYS A 535 25.37 -13.05 -14.34
C LYS A 535 26.52 -12.05 -14.41
N TYR A 536 26.37 -11.04 -15.25
CA TYR A 536 27.33 -9.96 -15.49
C TYR A 536 26.65 -8.62 -15.21
N ILE A 537 27.42 -7.68 -14.65
CA ILE A 537 27.01 -6.31 -14.44
C ILE A 537 27.48 -5.51 -15.65
N LYS A 538 26.53 -4.88 -16.34
CA LYS A 538 26.75 -3.99 -17.48
C LYS A 538 26.66 -2.56 -16.99
N LEU A 539 27.73 -1.77 -17.16
CA LEU A 539 27.81 -0.37 -16.67
C LEU A 539 27.96 0.69 -17.78
N LEU A 540 28.12 0.28 -19.05
CA LEU A 540 28.38 1.19 -20.18
C LEU A 540 27.31 1.18 -21.29
N GLN A 541 27.21 2.31 -21.99
CA GLN A 541 26.35 2.57 -23.16
C GLN A 541 26.76 1.75 -24.40
N ILE A 542 26.56 0.44 -24.39
CA ILE A 542 26.83 -0.37 -25.59
C ILE A 542 25.61 -1.24 -25.91
N SER A 543 25.09 -1.10 -27.13
CA SER A 543 24.06 -1.97 -27.67
C SER A 543 24.69 -3.32 -28.05
N LEU A 544 24.46 -4.33 -27.21
CA LEU A 544 24.79 -5.70 -27.57
C LEU A 544 23.75 -6.19 -28.59
N SER A 545 24.16 -6.23 -29.87
CA SER A 545 23.35 -6.88 -30.91
C SER A 545 23.25 -8.40 -30.65
N SER A 546 22.25 -9.05 -31.24
CA SER A 546 22.07 -10.51 -31.12
C SER A 546 23.35 -11.29 -31.45
N ASP A 547 24.05 -10.86 -32.50
CA ASP A 547 25.33 -11.43 -32.93
C ASP A 547 26.43 -11.31 -31.86
N LYS A 548 26.55 -10.15 -31.21
CA LYS A 548 27.55 -9.92 -30.15
C LYS A 548 27.28 -10.79 -28.91
N VAL A 549 26.01 -10.94 -28.53
CA VAL A 549 25.60 -11.80 -27.41
C VAL A 549 25.92 -13.26 -27.70
N GLU A 550 25.61 -13.73 -28.91
CA GLU A 550 25.91 -15.11 -29.33
C GLU A 550 27.41 -15.41 -29.32
N LEU A 551 28.21 -14.48 -29.82
CA LEU A 551 29.66 -14.61 -29.81
C LEU A 551 30.22 -14.63 -28.38
N LEU A 552 29.81 -13.71 -27.50
CA LEU A 552 30.25 -13.70 -26.09
C LEU A 552 29.87 -15.00 -25.36
N LYS A 553 28.72 -15.61 -25.67
CA LYS A 553 28.34 -16.92 -25.12
C LYS A 553 29.31 -18.03 -25.51
N ILE A 554 29.72 -18.07 -26.77
CA ILE A 554 30.62 -19.08 -27.31
C ILE A 554 32.02 -18.92 -26.73
N VAL A 555 32.55 -17.69 -26.69
CA VAL A 555 33.88 -17.42 -26.10
C VAL A 555 33.88 -17.78 -24.62
N ASN A 556 32.80 -17.51 -23.90
CA ASN A 556 32.70 -17.87 -22.49
C ASN A 556 32.76 -19.40 -22.24
N GLU A 557 32.38 -20.24 -23.22
CA GLU A 557 32.49 -21.69 -23.08
C GLU A 557 33.85 -22.25 -23.49
N ILE A 558 34.44 -21.69 -24.56
CA ILE A 558 35.67 -22.21 -25.18
C ILE A 558 36.92 -21.48 -24.66
N GLY A 559 36.73 -20.31 -24.06
CA GLY A 559 37.76 -19.38 -23.59
C GLY A 559 38.31 -18.45 -24.68
N HIS A 560 38.41 -18.94 -25.92
CA HIS A 560 38.84 -18.17 -27.08
C HIS A 560 38.10 -18.54 -28.36
N ILE A 561 38.12 -17.64 -29.33
CA ILE A 561 37.59 -17.86 -30.68
C ILE A 561 38.55 -17.35 -31.74
N SER A 562 38.38 -17.83 -32.96
CA SER A 562 39.08 -17.38 -34.16
C SER A 562 38.09 -17.20 -35.31
N ILE A 563 38.54 -16.62 -36.42
CA ILE A 563 37.68 -16.40 -37.59
C ILE A 563 37.26 -17.74 -38.18
N SER A 564 38.13 -18.75 -38.22
CA SER A 564 37.79 -20.10 -38.66
C SER A 564 36.68 -20.73 -37.79
N ILE A 565 36.79 -20.64 -36.45
CA ILE A 565 35.79 -21.18 -35.52
C ILE A 565 34.42 -20.54 -35.75
N LEU A 566 34.35 -19.22 -35.96
CA LEU A 566 33.08 -18.53 -36.22
C LEU A 566 32.50 -18.91 -37.59
N ARG A 567 33.34 -19.10 -38.60
CA ARG A 567 32.88 -19.52 -39.93
C ARG A 567 32.31 -20.93 -39.91
N ASP A 568 33.00 -21.85 -39.26
CA ASP A 568 32.65 -23.27 -39.29
C ASP A 568 31.45 -23.58 -38.39
N ASN A 569 31.29 -22.87 -37.27
CA ASN A 569 30.19 -23.12 -36.33
C ASN A 569 28.97 -22.20 -36.53
N LEU A 570 29.14 -20.97 -37.01
CA LEU A 570 28.03 -20.00 -37.17
C LEU A 570 27.72 -19.65 -38.64
N ASN A 571 28.46 -20.18 -39.61
CA ASN A 571 28.33 -19.83 -41.03
C ASN A 571 28.45 -18.33 -41.33
N TRP A 572 29.16 -17.58 -40.48
CA TRP A 572 29.38 -16.14 -40.70
C TRP A 572 30.39 -15.90 -41.83
N ASN A 573 30.22 -14.81 -42.58
CA ASN A 573 31.21 -14.41 -43.57
C ASN A 573 32.43 -13.75 -42.89
N ILE A 574 33.59 -13.72 -43.58
CA ILE A 574 34.84 -13.20 -43.02
C ILE A 574 34.73 -11.72 -42.63
N ILE A 575 33.96 -10.94 -43.41
CA ILE A 575 33.79 -9.49 -43.20
C ILE A 575 33.03 -9.25 -41.89
N LYS A 576 31.88 -9.92 -41.71
CA LYS A 576 31.07 -9.89 -40.49
C LYS A 576 31.87 -10.35 -39.27
N CYS A 577 32.65 -11.44 -39.40
CA CYS A 577 33.51 -11.90 -38.31
C CYS A 577 34.49 -10.80 -37.88
N LYS A 578 35.20 -10.18 -38.84
CA LYS A 578 36.17 -9.11 -38.55
C LYS A 578 35.52 -7.87 -37.97
N GLU A 579 34.39 -7.43 -38.50
CA GLU A 579 33.66 -6.26 -38.00
C GLU A 579 33.24 -6.45 -36.54
N VAL A 580 32.56 -7.57 -36.23
CA VAL A 580 32.08 -7.85 -34.88
C VAL A 580 33.23 -8.07 -33.90
N LEU A 581 34.28 -8.81 -34.29
CA LEU A 581 35.45 -9.04 -33.44
C LEU A 581 36.23 -7.75 -33.17
N ASN A 582 36.45 -6.92 -34.19
CA ASN A 582 37.16 -5.65 -34.02
C ASN A 582 36.37 -4.69 -33.12
N GLU A 583 35.04 -4.68 -33.23
CA GLU A 583 34.18 -3.86 -32.39
C GLU A 583 34.19 -4.35 -30.93
N LEU A 584 34.17 -5.67 -30.70
CA LEU A 584 34.27 -6.22 -29.35
C LEU A 584 35.64 -5.95 -28.71
N VAL A 585 36.71 -5.98 -29.49
CA VAL A 585 38.06 -5.61 -29.02
C VAL A 585 38.19 -4.12 -28.78
N SER A 586 37.67 -3.27 -29.68
CA SER A 586 37.74 -1.82 -29.51
C SER A 586 37.00 -1.35 -28.26
N ASN A 587 35.95 -2.09 -27.88
CA ASN A 587 35.19 -1.88 -26.65
C ASN A 587 35.78 -2.60 -25.42
N GLY A 588 36.90 -3.32 -25.56
CA GLY A 588 37.59 -3.97 -24.45
C GLY A 588 36.97 -5.28 -23.93
N TYR A 589 35.98 -5.85 -24.63
CA TYR A 589 35.31 -7.10 -24.22
C TYR A 589 36.14 -8.35 -24.50
N LEU A 590 37.02 -8.30 -25.50
CA LEU A 590 37.87 -9.42 -25.90
C LEU A 590 39.33 -8.96 -25.98
N TRP A 591 40.23 -9.84 -25.58
CA TRP A 591 41.67 -9.63 -25.72
C TRP A 591 42.19 -10.32 -26.97
N ILE A 592 43.05 -9.64 -27.74
CA ILE A 592 43.66 -10.23 -28.93
C ILE A 592 44.98 -10.88 -28.57
N ASP A 593 45.12 -12.15 -28.90
CA ASP A 593 46.40 -12.85 -28.95
C ASP A 593 46.86 -13.03 -30.41
N LYS A 594 47.93 -12.33 -30.77
CA LYS A 594 48.62 -12.46 -32.05
C LYS A 594 49.87 -13.32 -31.86
N GLY A 595 49.68 -14.61 -31.55
CA GLY A 595 50.78 -15.56 -31.47
C GLY A 595 51.60 -15.58 -32.77
N ASN A 596 52.93 -15.70 -32.67
CA ASN A 596 53.86 -15.47 -33.78
C ASN A 596 53.72 -16.44 -34.98
N LYS A 597 52.95 -17.54 -34.90
CA LYS A 597 52.80 -18.55 -35.97
C LYS A 597 51.43 -19.25 -36.00
N GLY A 598 50.33 -18.54 -35.73
CA GLY A 598 48.98 -19.11 -35.73
C GLY A 598 47.89 -18.15 -36.24
N GLU A 599 46.65 -18.62 -36.29
CA GLU A 599 45.49 -17.74 -36.49
C GLU A 599 45.34 -16.80 -35.29
N VAL A 600 44.85 -15.58 -35.52
CA VAL A 600 44.60 -14.62 -34.44
C VAL A 600 43.48 -15.13 -33.54
N LEU A 601 43.76 -15.23 -32.25
CA LEU A 601 42.80 -15.69 -31.25
C LEU A 601 42.25 -14.50 -30.45
N TYR A 602 40.98 -14.56 -30.12
CA TYR A 602 40.26 -13.56 -29.35
C TYR A 602 39.75 -14.22 -28.07
N TRP A 603 40.21 -13.73 -26.91
CA TRP A 603 40.01 -14.34 -25.60
C TRP A 603 38.98 -13.57 -24.77
N ASP A 604 38.17 -14.28 -23.99
CA ASP A 604 37.34 -13.69 -22.93
C ASP A 604 38.22 -13.46 -21.68
N PRO A 605 38.36 -12.22 -21.21
CA PRO A 605 39.16 -11.90 -20.03
C PRO A 605 38.70 -12.62 -18.75
N SER A 606 37.41 -12.96 -18.65
CA SER A 606 36.84 -13.68 -17.51
C SER A 606 37.24 -15.16 -17.48
N TRP A 607 37.68 -15.72 -18.62
CA TRP A 607 38.17 -17.11 -18.68
C TRP A 607 39.52 -17.29 -17.96
N ILE A 608 40.33 -16.23 -17.86
CA ILE A 608 41.68 -16.27 -17.27
C ILE A 608 41.63 -16.63 -15.77
N ASN A 609 40.56 -16.25 -15.06
CA ASN A 609 40.44 -16.48 -13.61
C ASN A 609 39.57 -17.70 -13.26
N ARG A 610 39.27 -18.60 -14.22
CA ARG A 610 38.44 -19.79 -13.98
C ARG A 610 39.16 -20.96 -13.31
N PHE A 611 40.48 -20.91 -13.18
CA PHE A 611 41.31 -21.97 -12.61
C PHE A 611 41.93 -21.59 -11.28
#